data_AF-A0A9P1CH40-F1
#
_entry.id   AF-A0A9P1CH40-F1
#
_cell.length_a   1.000
_cell.length_b   1.000
_cell.length_c   1.000
_cell.angle_alpha   90.00
_cell.angle_beta   90.00
_cell.angle_gamma   90.00
#
_symmetry.space_group_name_H-M   'P 1'
#
loop_
_entity.id
_entity.type
_entity.pdbx_description
1 polymer ?
#
loop_
_entity_poly.entity_id
_entity_poly.type
_entity_poly.pdbx_seq_one_letter_code
_entity_poly.pdbx_strand_id
1 'polypeptide(L)'
;MRLIFLDIDGVLVTRRPCVMEEKLLQNLARVAKETGAKIVLSSDWRRHPEARAEAQQVLNSMGLELIGCTPCKSPYLAQRPTEILEWKRDFLRTPGGEKLENWVAIDDRELLTEQNGRFLRGHFVQTHPLRGLTPEAADACIAILKQEQKSEPTGSAMRGVPRSSSLEVDRQGGAADEDPPPPPPRNQPRVAGARVLAASHISAAQAARALRVHGNTAPAAVRLPGPGRPRGRSMGAIAGRR
;
A
#
# COMPACT_ATOMS: atom_id res chain seq x y z
N MET A 1 11.87 11.53 -6.68
CA MET A 1 11.06 10.28 -6.74
C MET A 1 9.63 10.51 -6.28
N ARG A 2 8.66 9.83 -6.89
CA ARG A 2 7.25 9.82 -6.46
C ARG A 2 6.81 8.43 -6.02
N LEU A 3 5.87 8.33 -5.08
CA LEU A 3 5.46 7.05 -4.49
C LEU A 3 3.96 6.81 -4.46
N ILE A 4 3.56 5.56 -4.66
CA ILE A 4 2.20 5.07 -4.45
C ILE A 4 2.24 4.06 -3.29
N PHE A 5 1.53 4.35 -2.20
CA PHE A 5 1.23 3.36 -1.16
C PHE A 5 -0.07 2.65 -1.56
N LEU A 6 0.04 1.38 -1.90
CA LEU A 6 -1.01 0.64 -2.60
C LEU A 6 -1.64 -0.42 -1.69
N ASP A 7 -2.95 -0.33 -1.45
CA ASP A 7 -3.75 -1.50 -1.08
C ASP A 7 -4.13 -2.34 -2.32
N ILE A 8 -4.48 -3.61 -2.11
CA ILE A 8 -4.88 -4.55 -3.16
C ILE A 8 -6.38 -4.83 -3.08
N ASP A 9 -6.86 -5.26 -1.91
CA ASP A 9 -8.28 -5.54 -1.72
C ASP A 9 -9.08 -4.23 -1.78
N GLY A 10 -10.21 -4.25 -2.49
CA GLY A 10 -11.01 -3.06 -2.74
C GLY A 10 -10.42 -2.05 -3.73
N VAL A 11 -9.13 -2.18 -4.11
CA VAL A 11 -8.43 -1.29 -5.07
C VAL A 11 -8.19 -1.97 -6.42
N LEU A 12 -7.55 -3.14 -6.42
CA LEU A 12 -7.25 -3.96 -7.61
C LEU A 12 -8.03 -5.27 -7.64
N VAL A 13 -8.49 -5.73 -6.47
CA VAL A 13 -9.31 -6.93 -6.27
C VAL A 13 -10.67 -6.47 -5.75
N THR A 14 -11.73 -6.56 -6.58
CA THR A 14 -13.07 -6.10 -6.15
C THR A 14 -14.08 -7.23 -6.13
N ARG A 15 -14.40 -7.80 -7.29
CA ARG A 15 -15.51 -8.76 -7.41
C ARG A 15 -15.09 -10.20 -7.19
N ARG A 16 -13.85 -10.52 -7.56
CA ARG A 16 -13.29 -11.87 -7.50
C ARG A 16 -12.17 -11.87 -6.48
N PRO A 17 -12.37 -12.47 -5.29
CA PRO A 17 -11.32 -12.55 -4.28
C PRO A 17 -10.04 -13.12 -4.90
N CYS A 18 -8.91 -12.52 -4.56
CA CYS A 18 -7.57 -12.96 -4.99
C CYS A 18 -7.31 -12.88 -6.50
N VAL A 19 -8.18 -12.25 -7.29
CA VAL A 19 -7.95 -12.05 -8.72
C VAL A 19 -7.89 -10.56 -9.01
N MET A 20 -6.68 -10.06 -9.27
CA MET A 20 -6.51 -8.67 -9.69
C MET A 20 -7.17 -8.44 -11.04
N GLU A 21 -7.95 -7.37 -11.15
CA GLU A 21 -8.70 -7.06 -12.35
C GLU A 21 -7.85 -6.26 -13.33
N GLU A 22 -7.71 -6.80 -14.54
CA GLU A 22 -6.90 -6.23 -15.62
C GLU A 22 -7.17 -4.73 -15.85
N LYS A 23 -8.44 -4.32 -15.85
CA LYS A 23 -8.81 -2.90 -16.04
C LYS A 23 -8.26 -2.00 -14.92
N LEU A 24 -8.24 -2.48 -13.69
CA LEU A 24 -7.75 -1.72 -12.52
C LEU A 24 -6.22 -1.67 -12.54
N LEU A 25 -5.57 -2.76 -12.95
CA LEU A 25 -4.13 -2.80 -13.20
C LEU A 25 -3.71 -1.84 -14.31
N GLN A 26 -4.48 -1.75 -15.41
CA GLN A 26 -4.23 -0.78 -16.48
C GLN A 26 -4.34 0.67 -16.00
N ASN A 27 -5.31 0.97 -15.12
CA ASN A 27 -5.42 2.29 -14.50
C ASN A 27 -4.20 2.59 -13.62
N LEU A 28 -3.75 1.64 -12.79
CA LEU A 28 -2.55 1.80 -11.97
C LEU A 28 -1.29 1.97 -12.84
N ALA A 29 -1.17 1.19 -13.91
CA ALA A 29 -0.06 1.27 -14.86
C ALA A 29 -0.02 2.64 -15.55
N ARG A 30 -1.18 3.21 -15.88
CA ARG A 30 -1.29 4.59 -16.38
C ARG A 30 -0.77 5.59 -15.35
N VAL A 31 -1.19 5.51 -14.08
CA VAL A 31 -0.69 6.40 -13.01
C VAL A 31 0.84 6.34 -12.92
N ALA A 32 1.41 5.13 -12.85
CA ALA A 32 2.85 4.96 -12.74
C ALA A 32 3.59 5.49 -13.98
N LYS A 33 3.11 5.17 -15.19
CA LYS A 33 3.70 5.63 -16.46
C LYS A 33 3.69 7.16 -16.58
N GLU A 34 2.59 7.80 -16.20
CA GLU A 34 2.45 9.25 -16.31
C GLU A 34 3.24 10.03 -15.27
N THR A 35 3.53 9.43 -14.13
CA THR A 35 4.12 10.12 -12.97
C THR A 35 5.55 9.67 -12.68
N GLY A 36 5.98 8.54 -13.23
CA GLY A 36 7.22 7.87 -12.84
C GLY A 36 7.20 7.39 -11.38
N ALA A 37 6.01 7.19 -10.79
CA ALA A 37 5.90 6.79 -9.40
C ALA A 37 6.21 5.30 -9.21
N LYS A 38 6.92 4.99 -8.12
CA LYS A 38 7.20 3.63 -7.67
C LYS A 38 6.19 3.18 -6.62
N ILE A 39 6.04 1.88 -6.43
CA ILE A 39 5.02 1.31 -5.55
C ILE A 39 5.63 0.83 -4.23
N VAL A 40 4.95 1.16 -3.13
CA VAL A 40 5.16 0.56 -1.81
C VAL A 40 3.88 -0.19 -1.46
N LEU A 41 4.00 -1.49 -1.16
CA LEU A 41 2.85 -2.31 -0.82
C LEU A 41 2.35 -1.95 0.58
N SER A 42 1.13 -1.43 0.66
CA SER A 42 0.44 -1.11 1.91
C SER A 42 -0.89 -1.86 1.96
N SER A 43 -0.81 -3.19 1.88
CA SER A 43 -1.96 -4.12 1.86
C SER A 43 -1.75 -5.25 2.86
N ASP A 44 -2.82 -5.86 3.38
CA ASP A 44 -2.68 -7.04 4.24
C ASP A 44 -2.04 -8.24 3.52
N TRP A 45 -2.03 -8.24 2.18
CA TRP A 45 -1.25 -9.19 1.37
C TRP A 45 0.22 -9.25 1.76
N ARG A 46 0.81 -8.14 2.24
CA ARG A 46 2.22 -8.09 2.65
C ARG A 46 2.54 -8.96 3.87
N ARG A 47 1.52 -9.40 4.62
CA ARG A 47 1.67 -10.27 5.81
C ARG A 47 1.94 -11.73 5.43
N HIS A 48 1.64 -12.12 4.19
CA HIS A 48 1.80 -13.48 3.70
C HIS A 48 2.82 -13.51 2.56
N PRO A 49 3.93 -14.26 2.68
CA PRO A 49 4.97 -14.30 1.65
C PRO A 49 4.44 -14.66 0.25
N GLU A 50 3.50 -15.62 0.18
CA GLU A 50 2.88 -16.07 -1.07
C GLU A 50 2.07 -14.96 -1.75
N ALA A 51 1.17 -14.30 -1.00
CA ALA A 51 0.38 -13.19 -1.51
C ALA A 51 1.27 -12.00 -1.91
N ARG A 52 2.33 -11.72 -1.14
CA ARG A 52 3.33 -10.70 -1.50
C ARG A 52 4.03 -11.03 -2.80
N ALA A 53 4.43 -12.28 -3.00
CA ALA A 53 5.10 -12.74 -4.21
C ALA A 53 4.15 -12.67 -5.43
N GLU A 54 2.90 -13.04 -5.27
CA GLU A 54 1.86 -12.91 -6.30
C GLU A 54 1.66 -11.44 -6.70
N ALA A 55 1.48 -10.55 -5.72
CA ALA A 55 1.36 -9.11 -5.98
C ALA A 55 2.58 -8.57 -6.73
N GLN A 56 3.79 -8.94 -6.30
CA GLN A 56 5.03 -8.56 -6.98
C GLN A 56 5.06 -9.05 -8.43
N GLN A 57 4.69 -10.31 -8.69
CA GLN A 57 4.69 -10.90 -10.01
C GLN A 57 3.72 -10.18 -10.96
N VAL A 58 2.48 -9.95 -10.50
CA VAL A 58 1.44 -9.29 -11.30
C VAL A 58 1.83 -7.83 -11.59
N LEU A 59 2.29 -7.09 -10.58
CA LEU A 59 2.75 -5.71 -10.76
C LEU A 59 3.94 -5.64 -11.74
N ASN A 60 4.90 -6.55 -11.61
CA ASN A 60 6.05 -6.61 -12.52
C ASN A 60 5.64 -6.93 -13.96
N SER A 61 4.63 -7.79 -14.18
CA SER A 61 4.13 -8.07 -15.54
C SER A 61 3.51 -6.84 -16.22
N MET A 62 3.11 -5.84 -15.44
CA MET A 62 2.61 -4.54 -15.93
C MET A 62 3.72 -3.47 -16.02
N GLY A 63 4.99 -3.84 -15.76
CA GLY A 63 6.12 -2.91 -15.70
C GLY A 63 6.10 -1.99 -14.47
N LEU A 64 5.41 -2.38 -13.40
CA LEU A 64 5.29 -1.60 -12.17
C LEU A 64 6.32 -2.05 -11.15
N GLU A 65 7.20 -1.12 -10.74
CA GLU A 65 8.26 -1.40 -9.78
C GLU A 65 7.75 -1.31 -8.34
N LEU A 66 7.79 -2.44 -7.63
CA LEU A 66 7.59 -2.50 -6.18
C LEU A 66 8.93 -2.36 -5.47
N ILE A 67 9.10 -1.30 -4.68
CA ILE A 67 10.37 -1.01 -3.97
C ILE A 67 10.37 -1.41 -2.49
N GLY A 68 9.22 -1.88 -1.98
CA GLY A 68 9.12 -2.31 -0.59
C GLY A 68 7.67 -2.49 -0.13
N CYS A 69 7.51 -2.69 1.18
CA CYS A 69 6.22 -2.78 1.83
C CYS A 69 6.24 -2.02 3.17
N THR A 70 5.10 -1.45 3.55
CA THR A 70 4.96 -0.80 4.85
C THR A 70 5.11 -1.83 5.99
N PRO A 71 5.58 -1.43 7.19
CA PRO A 71 5.68 -2.34 8.32
C PRO A 71 4.34 -3.02 8.63
N CYS A 72 4.41 -4.21 9.22
CA CYS A 72 3.24 -4.96 9.67
C CYS A 72 3.04 -4.68 11.17
N LYS A 73 2.22 -3.68 11.50
CA LYS A 73 1.78 -3.47 12.89
C LYS A 73 0.65 -4.46 13.24
N SER A 74 0.15 -4.33 14.46
CA SER A 74 -0.92 -5.18 15.00
C SER A 74 -2.09 -5.24 14.01
N PRO A 75 -2.53 -6.44 13.58
CA PRO A 75 -3.67 -6.58 12.67
C PRO A 75 -5.01 -6.23 13.35
N TYR A 76 -5.02 -6.10 14.67
CA TYR A 76 -6.23 -5.83 15.47
C TYR A 76 -6.54 -4.33 15.59
N LEU A 77 -5.65 -3.45 15.10
CA LEU A 77 -5.82 -2.01 15.18
C LEU A 77 -5.78 -1.41 13.77
N ALA A 78 -6.68 -0.48 13.49
CA ALA A 78 -6.71 0.27 12.23
C ALA A 78 -5.57 1.32 12.22
N GLN A 79 -4.41 0.92 11.69
CA GLN A 79 -3.16 1.68 11.79
C GLN A 79 -2.45 1.87 10.44
N ARG A 80 -3.14 1.66 9.32
CA ARG A 80 -2.55 1.76 7.98
C ARG A 80 -1.86 3.12 7.74
N PRO A 81 -2.44 4.27 8.16
CA PRO A 81 -1.74 5.56 8.04
C PRO A 81 -0.45 5.61 8.85
N THR A 82 -0.43 4.99 10.03
CA THR A 82 0.77 4.96 10.89
C THR A 82 1.88 4.15 10.23
N GLU A 83 1.55 3.03 9.61
CA GLU A 83 2.51 2.18 8.87
C GLU A 83 3.10 2.92 7.66
N ILE A 84 2.26 3.65 6.90
CA ILE A 84 2.69 4.49 5.77
C ILE A 84 3.67 5.58 6.23
N LEU A 85 3.31 6.31 7.29
CA LEU A 85 4.13 7.40 7.83
C LEU A 85 5.47 6.89 8.38
N GLU A 86 5.48 5.71 9.01
CA GLU A 86 6.70 5.07 9.49
C GLU A 86 7.63 4.69 8.34
N TRP A 87 7.11 4.01 7.31
CA TRP A 87 7.89 3.67 6.13
C TRP A 87 8.47 4.92 5.47
N LYS A 88 7.66 5.98 5.32
CA LYS A 88 8.12 7.26 4.74
C LYS A 88 9.23 7.89 5.56
N ARG A 89 9.10 7.92 6.89
CA ARG A 89 10.12 8.46 7.79
C ARG A 89 11.45 7.72 7.63
N ASP A 90 11.40 6.39 7.55
CA ASP A 90 12.60 5.58 7.46
C ASP A 90 13.24 5.68 6.06
N PHE A 91 12.42 5.75 5.01
CA PHE A 91 12.88 6.05 3.65
C PHE A 91 13.65 7.39 3.58
N LEU A 92 13.08 8.46 4.15
CA LEU A 92 13.70 9.80 4.16
C LEU A 92 14.99 9.89 4.99
N ARG A 93 15.23 8.94 5.89
CA ARG A 93 16.47 8.86 6.70
C ARG A 93 17.58 8.11 6.02
N THR A 94 17.32 7.45 4.89
CA THR A 94 18.31 6.67 4.15
C THR A 94 19.38 7.61 3.57
N PRO A 95 20.66 7.51 4.00
CA PRO A 95 21.71 8.38 3.49
C PRO A 95 21.91 8.19 1.98
N GLY A 96 21.98 9.28 1.23
CA GLY A 96 22.08 9.23 -0.23
C GLY A 96 20.82 8.73 -0.94
N GLY A 97 19.71 8.56 -0.21
CA GLY A 97 18.42 8.18 -0.78
C GLY A 97 17.84 9.25 -1.70
N GLU A 98 17.01 8.82 -2.66
CA GLU A 98 16.32 9.73 -3.56
C GLU A 98 15.36 10.66 -2.80
N LYS A 99 15.36 11.95 -3.18
CA LYS A 99 14.40 12.91 -2.61
C LYS A 99 12.97 12.49 -2.96
N LEU A 100 12.12 12.36 -1.94
CA LEU A 100 10.69 12.14 -2.13
C LEU A 100 10.01 13.47 -2.51
N GLU A 101 9.49 13.56 -3.73
CA GLU A 101 8.78 14.72 -4.26
C GLU A 101 7.32 14.71 -3.84
N ASN A 102 6.57 13.68 -4.23
CA ASN A 102 5.15 13.53 -3.92
C ASN A 102 4.81 12.07 -3.67
N TRP A 103 3.67 11.85 -3.02
CA TRP A 103 3.18 10.51 -2.74
C TRP A 103 1.66 10.51 -2.63
N VAL A 104 1.07 9.34 -2.87
CA VAL A 104 -0.35 9.09 -2.69
C VAL A 104 -0.56 7.73 -2.04
N ALA A 105 -1.52 7.63 -1.13
CA ALA A 105 -2.06 6.38 -0.64
C ALA A 105 -3.37 6.06 -1.37
N ILE A 106 -3.52 4.83 -1.84
CA ILE A 106 -4.71 4.34 -2.55
C ILE A 106 -5.24 3.15 -1.75
N ASP A 107 -6.46 3.28 -1.25
CA ASP A 107 -7.07 2.34 -0.31
C ASP A 107 -8.60 2.40 -0.45
N ASP A 108 -9.32 1.34 -0.11
CA ASP A 108 -10.79 1.37 -0.05
C ASP A 108 -11.31 1.78 1.34
N ARG A 109 -10.47 1.62 2.37
CA ARG A 109 -10.77 2.04 3.74
C ARG A 109 -10.75 3.55 3.89
N GLU A 110 -11.48 4.06 4.87
CA GLU A 110 -11.48 5.48 5.19
C GLU A 110 -10.23 5.88 6.00
N LEU A 111 -9.05 5.88 5.37
CA LEU A 111 -7.78 6.08 6.07
C LEU A 111 -7.67 7.38 6.87
N LEU A 112 -8.43 8.41 6.51
CA LEU A 112 -8.42 9.71 7.20
C LEU A 112 -9.03 9.65 8.61
N THR A 113 -9.90 8.67 8.89
CA THR A 113 -10.53 8.47 10.21
C THR A 113 -9.75 7.50 11.10
N GLU A 114 -8.75 6.81 10.54
CA GLU A 114 -7.87 5.91 11.29
C GLU A 114 -6.80 6.65 12.11
N GLN A 115 -6.08 5.90 12.95
CA GLN A 115 -4.98 6.44 13.74
C GLN A 115 -3.91 7.07 12.83
N ASN A 116 -3.64 8.36 13.05
CA ASN A 116 -2.75 9.21 12.25
C ASN A 116 -3.24 9.51 10.82
N GLY A 117 -4.50 9.21 10.50
CA GLY A 117 -5.12 9.46 9.20
C GLY A 117 -5.08 10.92 8.75
N ARG A 118 -5.18 11.87 9.69
CA ARG A 118 -5.12 13.32 9.40
C ARG A 118 -3.85 13.77 8.64
N PHE A 119 -2.74 13.03 8.76
CA PHE A 119 -1.49 13.35 8.07
C PHE A 119 -1.46 12.87 6.60
N LEU A 120 -2.49 12.14 6.16
CA LEU A 120 -2.67 11.71 4.77
C LEU A 120 -3.54 12.69 3.96
N ARG A 121 -4.05 13.77 4.59
CA ARG A 121 -4.83 14.80 3.87
C ARG A 121 -4.02 15.38 2.71
N GLY A 122 -4.63 15.44 1.53
CA GLY A 122 -3.97 15.86 0.30
C GLY A 122 -3.11 14.78 -0.37
N HIS A 123 -2.94 13.62 0.26
CA HIS A 123 -2.13 12.50 -0.23
C HIS A 123 -2.90 11.17 -0.22
N PHE A 124 -4.24 11.22 -0.23
CA PHE A 124 -5.06 10.02 -0.13
C PHE A 124 -6.18 10.04 -1.16
N VAL A 125 -6.35 8.90 -1.84
CA VAL A 125 -7.46 8.63 -2.75
C VAL A 125 -8.18 7.40 -2.23
N GLN A 126 -9.40 7.60 -1.74
CA GLN A 126 -10.27 6.49 -1.35
C GLN A 126 -10.97 5.92 -2.58
N THR A 127 -10.83 4.61 -2.78
CA THR A 127 -11.58 3.87 -3.80
C THR A 127 -12.87 3.33 -3.22
N HIS A 128 -13.79 2.92 -4.10
CA HIS A 128 -14.99 2.20 -3.67
C HIS A 128 -14.71 0.70 -3.76
N PRO A 129 -14.96 -0.11 -2.70
CA PRO A 129 -14.52 -1.52 -2.64
C PRO A 129 -15.04 -2.40 -3.78
N LEU A 130 -16.22 -2.09 -4.33
CA LEU A 130 -16.81 -2.83 -5.47
C LEU A 130 -16.45 -2.28 -6.86
N ARG A 131 -15.72 -1.16 -6.94
CA ARG A 131 -15.34 -0.48 -8.20
C ARG A 131 -13.84 -0.39 -8.38
N GLY A 132 -13.07 -0.33 -7.30
CA GLY A 132 -11.62 -0.27 -7.34
C GLY A 132 -11.08 1.07 -7.82
N LEU A 133 -9.85 1.04 -8.32
CA LEU A 133 -9.16 2.16 -8.93
C LEU A 133 -9.78 2.49 -10.31
N THR A 134 -10.87 3.25 -10.31
CA THR A 134 -11.51 3.74 -11.55
C THR A 134 -10.63 4.76 -12.29
N PRO A 135 -10.92 5.09 -13.55
CA PRO A 135 -10.18 6.13 -14.28
C PRO A 135 -10.14 7.48 -13.54
N GLU A 136 -11.24 7.88 -12.92
CA GLU A 136 -11.35 9.14 -12.16
C GLU A 136 -10.48 9.12 -10.90
N ALA A 137 -10.44 7.99 -10.19
CA ALA A 137 -9.55 7.80 -9.05
C ALA A 137 -8.07 7.81 -9.48
N ALA A 138 -7.76 7.23 -10.62
CA ALA A 138 -6.42 7.29 -11.21
C ALA A 138 -6.02 8.73 -11.61
N ASP A 139 -6.94 9.53 -12.17
CA ASP A 139 -6.69 10.94 -12.45
C ASP A 139 -6.42 11.75 -11.19
N ALA A 140 -7.17 11.48 -10.10
CA ALA A 140 -6.90 12.09 -8.80
C ALA A 140 -5.51 11.73 -8.26
N CYS A 141 -5.07 10.46 -8.44
CA CYS A 141 -3.72 10.04 -8.07
C CYS A 141 -2.66 10.81 -8.88
N ILE A 142 -2.84 10.92 -10.19
CA ILE A 142 -1.91 11.65 -11.08
C ILE A 142 -1.84 13.12 -10.67
N ALA A 143 -2.97 13.74 -10.38
CA ALA A 143 -3.01 15.13 -9.93
C ALA A 143 -2.19 15.33 -8.64
N ILE A 144 -2.37 14.47 -7.63
CA ILE A 144 -1.58 14.51 -6.38
C ILE A 144 -0.09 14.33 -6.66
N LEU A 145 0.27 13.37 -7.52
CA LEU A 145 1.67 13.03 -7.79
C LEU A 145 2.38 14.10 -8.64
N LYS A 146 1.68 14.80 -9.53
CA LYS A 146 2.23 15.86 -10.38
C LYS A 146 2.19 17.26 -9.75
N GLN A 147 1.57 17.43 -8.58
CA GLN A 147 1.56 18.73 -7.90
C GLN A 147 2.98 19.24 -7.66
N GLU A 148 3.25 20.48 -8.05
CA GLU A 148 4.50 21.12 -7.66
C GLU A 148 4.45 21.37 -6.15
N GLN A 149 5.52 20.98 -5.45
CA GLN A 149 5.71 21.35 -4.05
C GLN A 149 5.81 22.88 -4.00
N LYS A 150 4.70 23.57 -3.69
CA LYS A 150 4.75 24.98 -3.31
C LYS A 150 5.68 25.04 -2.11
N SER A 151 6.90 25.52 -2.33
CA SER A 151 7.82 25.85 -1.26
C SER A 151 7.12 26.88 -0.39
N GLU A 152 6.59 26.45 0.74
CA GLU A 152 6.23 27.35 1.82
C GLU A 152 7.46 28.23 2.09
N PRO A 153 7.33 29.57 2.05
CA PRO A 153 8.44 30.43 2.41
C PRO A 153 8.80 30.07 3.84
N THR A 154 9.99 29.52 4.04
CA THR A 154 10.54 29.23 5.36
C THR A 154 10.85 30.59 5.99
N GLY A 155 9.79 31.21 6.49
CA GLY A 155 9.78 32.52 7.08
C GLY A 155 10.47 32.47 8.43
N SER A 156 11.55 33.23 8.48
CA SER A 156 12.05 33.92 9.67
C SER A 156 12.91 33.12 10.65
N ALA A 157 14.21 33.24 10.40
CA ALA A 157 15.21 33.54 11.42
C ALA A 157 14.59 34.09 12.72
N MET A 158 14.61 33.28 13.79
CA MET A 158 14.59 33.82 15.15
C MET A 158 15.92 34.51 15.38
N ARG A 159 15.99 35.80 15.03
CA ARG A 159 16.96 36.72 15.64
C ARG A 159 16.57 36.90 17.10
N GLY A 160 17.54 36.65 17.98
CA GLY A 160 17.73 37.34 19.25
C GLY A 160 16.54 37.47 20.19
N VAL A 161 16.42 36.51 21.12
CA VAL A 161 15.80 36.80 22.42
C VAL A 161 16.90 37.39 23.32
N PRO A 162 16.86 38.67 23.73
CA PRO A 162 17.68 39.14 24.82
C PRO A 162 17.12 38.61 26.15
N ARG A 163 18.02 38.08 26.97
CA ARG A 163 17.81 37.74 28.37
C ARG A 163 17.65 39.03 29.20
N SER A 164 16.63 39.09 30.04
CA SER A 164 16.62 39.88 31.29
C SER A 164 15.53 39.25 32.19
N SER A 165 15.89 38.49 33.23
CA SER A 165 16.27 38.92 34.58
C SER A 165 15.07 39.32 35.45
N SER A 166 14.75 38.42 36.40
CA SER A 166 14.33 38.64 37.79
C SER A 166 13.38 39.79 38.13
N LEU A 167 12.25 39.46 38.78
CA LEU A 167 11.80 40.14 40.00
C LEU A 167 10.92 39.19 40.84
N GLU A 168 11.01 39.42 42.14
CA GLU A 168 10.68 38.57 43.28
C GLU A 168 9.20 38.60 43.70
N VAL A 169 8.79 37.49 44.36
CA VAL A 169 8.00 37.36 45.60
C VAL A 169 6.81 38.31 45.81
N ASP A 170 5.59 37.75 45.94
CA ASP A 170 4.83 37.95 47.18
C ASP A 170 3.81 36.85 47.53
N ARG A 171 3.69 36.59 48.83
CA ARG A 171 2.80 35.64 49.50
C ARG A 171 1.55 36.37 49.99
N GLN A 172 0.36 35.82 49.74
CA GLN A 172 -0.86 35.84 50.57
C GLN A 172 -1.95 35.17 49.70
N GLY A 173 -2.74 34.19 50.12
CA GLY A 173 -3.45 33.98 51.38
C GLY A 173 -4.91 33.68 50.98
N GLY A 174 -5.58 32.74 51.64
CA GLY A 174 -7.04 32.56 51.50
C GLY A 174 -7.48 31.16 51.10
N ALA A 175 -7.75 30.35 52.12
CA ALA A 175 -8.60 29.18 52.04
C ALA A 175 -10.06 29.63 51.83
N ALA A 176 -10.76 29.00 50.90
CA ALA A 176 -12.21 28.86 50.93
C ALA A 176 -12.57 27.54 50.25
N ASP A 177 -13.09 26.62 51.06
CA ASP A 177 -13.91 25.49 50.66
C ASP A 177 -15.03 26.00 49.74
N GLU A 178 -15.02 25.57 48.48
CA GLU A 178 -16.24 25.53 47.67
C GLU A 178 -16.44 24.09 47.19
N ASP A 179 -17.48 23.48 47.74
CA ASP A 179 -17.98 22.15 47.37
C ASP A 179 -18.27 22.09 45.86
N PRO A 180 -17.82 21.04 45.14
CA PRO A 180 -18.18 20.87 43.74
C PRO A 180 -19.68 20.54 43.59
N PRO A 181 -20.38 21.13 42.62
CA PRO A 181 -21.78 20.82 42.37
C PRO A 181 -21.98 19.35 41.94
N PRO A 182 -23.11 18.73 42.30
CA PRO A 182 -23.37 17.31 42.00
C PRO A 182 -23.47 17.06 40.49
N PRO A 183 -23.03 15.88 40.01
CA PRO A 183 -23.13 15.53 38.60
C PRO A 183 -24.60 15.37 38.16
N PRO A 184 -24.94 15.74 36.92
CA PRO A 184 -26.29 15.56 36.40
C PRO A 184 -26.69 14.08 36.27
N PRO A 185 -28.00 13.76 36.38
CA PRO A 185 -28.48 12.39 36.44
C PRO A 185 -28.24 11.60 35.15
N ARG A 186 -27.86 10.33 35.37
CA ARG A 186 -27.52 9.29 34.41
C ARG A 186 -28.79 8.80 33.70
N ASN A 187 -29.11 9.39 32.54
CA ASN A 187 -30.16 8.86 31.65
C ASN A 187 -29.57 7.79 30.71
N GLN A 188 -29.98 6.54 30.90
CA GLN A 188 -30.05 5.50 29.86
C GLN A 188 -31.53 5.15 29.63
N PRO A 189 -31.90 4.37 28.60
CA PRO A 189 -31.44 4.37 27.22
C PRO A 189 -32.62 4.69 26.28
N ARG A 190 -32.35 5.28 25.10
CA ARG A 190 -33.34 5.27 24.01
C ARG A 190 -32.78 4.61 22.77
N VAL A 191 -33.50 3.57 22.40
CA VAL A 191 -33.40 2.71 21.22
C VAL A 191 -33.54 3.54 19.94
N ALA A 192 -32.60 3.42 19.01
CA ALA A 192 -32.85 3.60 17.58
C ALA A 192 -31.72 2.93 16.80
N GLY A 193 -32.10 2.03 15.91
CA GLY A 193 -31.18 1.15 15.20
C GLY A 193 -30.27 1.89 14.20
N ALA A 194 -29.04 1.42 14.14
CA ALA A 194 -28.20 1.51 12.97
C ALA A 194 -27.57 0.12 12.78
N ARG A 195 -28.11 -0.62 11.80
CA ARG A 195 -27.41 -1.78 11.24
C ARG A 195 -26.16 -1.25 10.54
N VAL A 196 -25.02 -1.31 11.23
CA VAL A 196 -23.72 -1.23 10.57
C VAL A 196 -23.54 -2.56 9.85
N LEU A 197 -23.58 -2.52 8.51
CA LEU A 197 -23.13 -3.64 7.68
C LEU A 197 -21.64 -3.81 7.95
N ALA A 198 -21.29 -4.86 8.69
CA ALA A 198 -19.93 -5.35 8.78
C ALA A 198 -19.51 -5.80 7.37
N ALA A 199 -18.66 -5.01 6.73
CA ALA A 199 -18.04 -5.37 5.47
C ALA A 199 -16.93 -6.39 5.73
N SER A 200 -17.21 -7.62 5.30
CA SER A 200 -16.29 -8.64 4.79
C SER A 200 -14.83 -8.61 5.28
N HIS A 201 -14.59 -9.16 6.47
CA HIS A 201 -13.30 -9.77 6.77
C HIS A 201 -13.17 -11.09 5.99
N ILE A 202 -12.78 -11.02 4.71
CA ILE A 202 -12.20 -12.17 4.05
C ILE A 202 -10.76 -12.26 4.57
N SER A 203 -10.55 -13.16 5.52
CA SER A 203 -9.24 -13.45 6.10
C SER A 203 -8.24 -13.77 4.99
N ALA A 204 -7.01 -13.28 5.10
CA ALA A 204 -5.90 -13.67 4.23
C ALA A 204 -5.66 -15.20 4.19
N ALA A 205 -6.22 -15.96 5.14
CA ALA A 205 -6.29 -17.42 5.07
C ALA A 205 -7.13 -17.94 3.87
N GLN A 206 -8.12 -17.20 3.40
CA GLN A 206 -8.88 -17.53 2.19
C GLN A 206 -8.07 -17.28 0.91
N ALA A 207 -7.16 -16.30 0.91
CA ALA A 207 -6.21 -16.10 -0.18
C ALA A 207 -5.21 -17.26 -0.29
N ALA A 208 -4.63 -17.68 0.83
CA ALA A 208 -3.78 -18.88 0.88
C ALA A 208 -4.54 -20.17 0.49
N ARG A 209 -5.86 -20.24 0.72
CA ARG A 209 -6.69 -21.40 0.38
C ARG A 209 -7.10 -21.44 -1.09
N ALA A 210 -7.31 -20.29 -1.74
CA ALA A 210 -7.58 -20.21 -3.19
C ALA A 210 -6.37 -20.67 -4.02
N LEU A 211 -5.14 -20.41 -3.54
CA LEU A 211 -3.88 -20.83 -4.16
C LEU A 211 -3.68 -22.36 -4.20
N ARG A 212 -4.37 -23.14 -3.36
CA ARG A 212 -4.29 -24.61 -3.40
C ARG A 212 -5.17 -25.26 -4.48
N VAL A 213 -6.18 -24.55 -5.00
CA VAL A 213 -7.16 -25.13 -5.92
C VAL A 213 -6.69 -25.06 -7.39
N HIS A 214 -5.74 -24.19 -7.73
CA HIS A 214 -5.26 -24.02 -9.11
C HIS A 214 -3.92 -24.73 -9.41
N GLY A 215 -3.38 -25.50 -8.46
CA GLY A 215 -2.16 -26.28 -8.62
C GLY A 215 -2.40 -27.73 -9.04
N ASN A 216 -3.17 -28.01 -10.11
CA ASN A 216 -3.13 -29.33 -10.74
C ASN A 216 -3.67 -29.35 -12.19
N THR A 217 -2.96 -28.70 -13.10
CA THR A 217 -3.00 -29.10 -14.52
C THR A 217 -1.57 -29.32 -14.98
N ALA A 218 -1.18 -30.59 -15.02
CA ALA A 218 0.07 -31.02 -15.63
C ALA A 218 0.09 -30.59 -17.11
N PRO A 219 1.21 -30.09 -17.65
CA PRO A 219 1.31 -29.80 -19.07
C PRO A 219 1.30 -31.11 -19.85
N ALA A 220 0.48 -31.15 -20.91
CA ALA A 220 0.45 -32.24 -21.88
C ALA A 220 1.86 -32.47 -22.45
N ALA A 221 2.34 -33.71 -22.34
CA ALA A 221 3.61 -34.14 -22.87
C ALA A 221 3.66 -33.93 -24.39
N VAL A 222 4.53 -33.04 -24.84
CA VAL A 222 4.93 -32.91 -26.24
C VAL A 222 5.71 -34.18 -26.61
N ARG A 223 5.12 -35.02 -27.48
CA ARG A 223 5.80 -36.16 -28.10
C ARG A 223 6.93 -35.65 -29.00
N LEU A 224 8.16 -35.89 -28.60
CA LEU A 224 9.34 -35.74 -29.48
C LEU A 224 9.37 -36.89 -30.51
N PRO A 225 9.72 -36.61 -31.78
CA PRO A 225 9.94 -37.65 -32.78
C PRO A 225 11.24 -38.43 -32.46
N GLY A 226 11.14 -39.75 -32.47
CA GLY A 226 12.24 -40.67 -32.11
C GLY A 226 13.41 -40.67 -33.11
N PRO A 227 14.61 -41.10 -32.67
CA PRO A 227 15.79 -41.13 -33.52
C PRO A 227 15.69 -42.21 -34.61
N GLY A 228 15.93 -41.80 -35.85
CA GLY A 228 15.94 -42.66 -37.04
C GLY A 228 17.06 -43.70 -37.02
N ARG A 229 16.74 -44.89 -37.51
CA ARG A 229 17.68 -46.00 -37.71
C ARG A 229 18.76 -45.64 -38.76
N PRO A 230 20.03 -46.03 -38.56
CA PRO A 230 21.06 -45.88 -39.57
C PRO A 230 20.89 -46.89 -40.71
N ARG A 231 20.94 -46.40 -41.95
CA ARG A 231 21.03 -47.22 -43.17
C ARG A 231 22.48 -47.74 -43.32
N GLY A 232 22.62 -49.05 -43.38
CA GLY A 232 23.89 -49.71 -43.68
C GLY A 232 24.41 -49.31 -45.07
N ARG A 233 25.66 -48.85 -45.12
CA ARG A 233 26.42 -48.65 -46.36
C ARG A 233 27.27 -49.89 -46.62
N SER A 234 27.09 -50.41 -47.85
CA SER A 234 27.82 -51.52 -48.46
C SER A 234 29.32 -51.22 -48.56
N MET A 235 30.13 -52.24 -48.24
CA MET A 235 31.56 -52.31 -48.53
C MET A 235 31.78 -52.47 -50.04
N GLY A 236 32.64 -51.64 -50.61
CA GLY A 236 33.28 -51.85 -51.91
C GLY A 236 34.79 -51.90 -51.70
N ALA A 237 35.38 -53.07 -51.91
CA ALA A 237 36.82 -53.32 -51.87
C ALA A 237 37.52 -52.75 -53.11
N ILE A 238 38.66 -52.09 -52.95
CA ILE A 238 39.66 -51.93 -54.01
C ILE A 238 41.05 -52.20 -53.41
N ALA A 239 41.62 -53.33 -53.83
CA ALA A 239 43.02 -53.70 -53.61
C ALA A 239 43.94 -52.89 -54.52
N GLY A 240 45.13 -52.58 -54.01
CA GLY A 240 46.11 -51.71 -54.65
C GLY A 240 46.92 -52.33 -55.79
N ARG A 241 47.68 -51.45 -56.44
CA ARG A 241 48.92 -51.73 -57.17
C ARG A 241 49.81 -50.49 -57.12
N ARG A 242 50.91 -50.54 -56.38
CA ARG A 242 52.31 -50.44 -56.82
C ARG A 242 53.22 -50.26 -55.61
#